data_AF-A0A258GF22-F1
#
_entry.id   AF-A0A258GF22-F1
#
_cell.length_a   1.000
_cell.length_b   1.000
_cell.length_c   1.000
_cell.angle_alpha   90.00
_cell.angle_beta   90.00
_cell.angle_gamma   90.00
#
_symmetry.space_group_name_H-M   'P 1'
#
loop_
_entity.id
_entity.type
_entity.pdbx_description
1 polymer ?
#
loop_
_entity_poly.entity_id
_entity_poly.type
_entity_poly.pdbx_seq_one_letter_code
_entity_poly.pdbx_strand_id
1 'polypeptide(L)'
;MSRIKRGVTTRAKHKRILDAAKGYRGRRKNTIRVARQAVEKAGQYAYRDRKVKKRTFRALWIQRINAAVRAEGLTYSQFIHG
;
A
#
# COMPACT_ATOMS: atom_id res chain seq x y z
N MET A 1 48.11 6.76 -0.89
CA MET A 1 46.68 6.32 -0.78
C MET A 1 45.80 7.41 -1.39
N SER A 2 44.98 7.11 -2.41
CA SER A 2 44.19 8.14 -3.13
C SER A 2 42.86 8.44 -2.44
N ARG A 3 42.47 9.72 -2.37
CA ARG A 3 41.20 10.15 -1.76
C ARG A 3 40.05 10.03 -2.76
N ILE A 4 39.08 9.16 -2.49
CA ILE A 4 37.85 9.03 -3.30
C ILE A 4 36.81 10.06 -2.84
N LYS A 5 36.47 11.03 -3.70
CA LYS A 5 35.42 12.02 -3.43
C LYS A 5 34.03 11.43 -3.68
N ARG A 6 33.03 11.86 -2.89
CA ARG A 6 31.62 11.56 -3.19
C ARG A 6 31.21 12.30 -4.47
N GLY A 7 31.13 11.57 -5.58
CA GLY A 7 30.69 12.07 -6.89
C GLY A 7 29.15 12.14 -7.00
N VAL A 8 28.62 11.77 -8.16
CA VAL A 8 27.18 11.87 -8.49
C VAL A 8 26.29 10.84 -7.79
N THR A 9 26.87 9.84 -7.12
CA THR A 9 26.16 8.69 -6.54
C THR A 9 25.11 9.10 -5.50
N THR A 10 25.43 10.06 -4.63
CA THR A 10 24.48 10.59 -3.64
C THR A 10 23.29 11.29 -4.30
N ARG A 11 23.55 12.11 -5.33
CA ARG A 11 22.49 12.80 -6.07
C ARG A 11 21.55 11.81 -6.76
N ALA A 12 22.10 10.76 -7.38
CA ALA A 12 21.31 9.70 -8.00
C ALA A 12 20.44 8.94 -6.98
N LYS A 13 20.99 8.60 -5.80
CA LYS A 13 20.24 7.96 -4.71
C LYS A 13 19.09 8.84 -4.22
N HIS A 14 19.34 10.15 -4.04
CA HIS A 14 18.30 11.08 -3.61
C HIS A 14 17.19 11.21 -4.66
N LYS A 15 17.55 11.30 -5.94
CA LYS A 15 16.58 11.37 -7.03
C LYS A 15 15.64 10.16 -7.04
N ARG A 16 16.16 8.94 -6.90
CA ARG A 16 15.33 7.71 -6.82
C ARG A 16 14.28 7.76 -5.70
N ILE A 17 14.65 8.25 -4.52
CA ILE A 17 13.72 8.36 -3.37
C ILE A 17 12.68 9.44 -3.63
N LEU A 18 13.08 10.60 -4.17
CA LEU A 18 12.14 11.69 -4.49
C LEU A 18 11.18 11.29 -5.63
N ASP A 19 11.66 10.51 -6.60
CA ASP A 19 10.82 9.94 -7.66
C ASP A 19 9.76 8.99 -7.08
N ALA A 20 10.13 8.16 -6.10
CA ALA A 20 9.18 7.30 -5.39
C ALA A 20 8.21 8.07 -4.46
N ALA A 21 8.60 9.27 -4.00
CA ALA A 21 7.80 10.12 -3.13
C ALA A 21 6.91 11.13 -3.91
N LYS A 22 6.83 11.00 -5.25
CA LYS A 22 5.96 11.85 -6.08
C LYS A 22 4.51 11.78 -5.60
N GLY A 23 3.83 12.92 -5.59
CA GLY A 23 2.46 13.05 -5.10
C GLY A 23 2.31 13.16 -3.58
N TYR A 24 3.39 12.99 -2.79
CA TYR A 24 3.29 13.16 -1.33
C TYR A 24 3.05 14.63 -0.94
N ARG A 25 2.28 14.85 0.12
CA ARG A 25 1.92 16.19 0.60
C ARG A 25 3.10 16.91 1.29
N GLY A 26 3.22 18.22 1.07
CA GLY A 26 4.16 19.08 1.80
C GLY A 26 5.63 18.71 1.61
N ARG A 27 6.40 18.67 2.69
CA ARG A 27 7.85 18.38 2.64
C ARG A 27 8.20 16.93 2.29
N ARG A 28 7.22 16.02 2.33
CA ARG A 28 7.41 14.59 2.02
C ARG A 28 7.75 14.32 0.54
N LYS A 29 7.47 15.25 -0.37
CA LYS A 29 7.83 15.13 -1.80
C LYS A 29 9.16 15.79 -2.21
N ASN A 30 9.74 16.66 -1.38
CA ASN A 30 10.91 17.46 -1.79
C ASN A 30 12.09 17.42 -0.81
N THR A 31 11.89 17.06 0.46
CA THR A 31 12.96 17.00 1.45
C THR A 31 13.39 15.56 1.65
N ILE A 32 14.62 15.22 1.27
CA ILE A 32 15.09 13.82 1.19
C ILE A 32 14.93 13.03 2.49
N ARG A 33 15.22 13.64 3.64
CA ARG A 33 15.11 12.98 4.95
C ARG A 33 13.66 12.59 5.26
N VAL A 34 12.74 13.52 5.01
CA VAL A 34 11.31 13.33 5.26
C VAL A 34 10.69 12.39 4.20
N ALA A 35 11.10 12.52 2.94
CA ALA A 35 10.67 11.67 1.84
C ALA A 35 11.04 10.20 2.09
N ARG A 36 12.29 9.94 2.52
CA ARG A 36 12.75 8.58 2.83
C ARG A 36 11.89 7.92 3.91
N GLN A 37 11.65 8.60 5.02
CA GLN A 37 10.81 8.09 6.11
C GLN A 37 9.38 7.80 5.64
N ALA A 38 8.81 8.69 4.81
CA ALA A 38 7.48 8.52 4.26
C ALA A 38 7.39 7.32 3.30
N VAL A 39 8.35 7.17 2.39
CA VAL A 39 8.40 6.06 1.42
C VAL A 39 8.57 4.72 2.13
N GLU A 40 9.42 4.66 3.16
CA GLU A 40 9.61 3.44 3.95
C GLU A 40 8.33 3.02 4.67
N LYS A 41 7.65 3.97 5.33
CA LYS A 41 6.35 3.72 5.97
C LYS A 41 5.28 3.29 4.95
N ALA A 42 5.26 3.89 3.77
CA ALA A 42 4.36 3.48 2.70
C ALA A 42 4.65 2.06 2.20
N GLY A 43 5.92 1.65 2.14
CA GLY A 43 6.31 0.27 1.81
C GLY A 43 5.78 -0.76 2.82
N GLN A 44 5.85 -0.44 4.11
CA GLN A 44 5.28 -1.28 5.18
C GLN A 44 3.76 -1.42 5.03
N TYR A 45 3.06 -0.30 4.80
CA TYR A 45 1.62 -0.34 4.55
C TYR A 45 1.26 -1.10 3.29
N ALA A 46 2.00 -0.93 2.18
CA ALA A 46 1.76 -1.68 0.95
C ALA A 46 1.86 -3.20 1.19
N TYR A 47 2.85 -3.67 1.96
CA TYR A 47 2.95 -5.09 2.31
C TYR A 47 1.75 -5.59 3.12
N ARG A 48 1.37 -4.86 4.17
CA ARG A 48 0.20 -5.18 5.00
C ARG A 48 -1.08 -5.19 4.16
N ASP A 49 -1.28 -4.15 3.37
CA ASP A 49 -2.53 -3.89 2.66
C ASP A 49 -2.73 -4.88 1.50
N ARG A 50 -1.67 -5.45 0.90
CA ARG A 50 -1.80 -6.59 -0.01
C ARG A 50 -2.47 -7.80 0.65
N LYS A 51 -2.21 -8.05 1.93
CA LYS A 51 -2.88 -9.13 2.70
C LYS A 51 -4.31 -8.73 3.09
N VAL A 52 -4.51 -7.48 3.53
CA VAL A 52 -5.82 -6.95 3.92
C VAL A 52 -6.79 -6.93 2.72
N LYS A 53 -6.33 -6.53 1.52
CA LYS A 53 -7.13 -6.50 0.30
C LYS A 53 -7.87 -7.82 0.07
N LYS A 54 -7.20 -8.97 0.26
CA LYS A 54 -7.83 -10.30 0.12
C LYS A 54 -9.02 -10.48 1.08
N ARG A 55 -8.91 -10.00 2.32
CA ARG A 55 -9.98 -10.05 3.33
C ARG A 55 -11.11 -9.08 2.99
N THR A 56 -10.78 -7.86 2.53
CA THR A 56 -11.77 -6.85 2.11
C THR A 56 -12.62 -7.36 0.95
N PHE A 57 -12.01 -7.99 -0.07
CA PHE A 57 -12.76 -8.57 -1.19
C PHE A 57 -13.63 -9.75 -0.74
N ARG A 58 -13.11 -10.63 0.13
CA ARG A 58 -13.94 -11.71 0.70
C ARG A 58 -15.15 -11.16 1.46
N ALA A 59 -14.96 -10.14 2.28
CA ALA A 59 -16.06 -9.50 3.01
C ALA A 59 -17.10 -8.89 2.05
N LEU A 60 -16.65 -8.21 0.99
CA LEU A 60 -17.54 -7.68 -0.05
C LEU A 60 -18.33 -8.79 -0.76
N TRP A 61 -17.69 -9.90 -1.08
CA TRP A 61 -18.39 -11.04 -1.70
C TRP A 61 -19.43 -11.64 -0.76
N ILE A 62 -19.09 -11.82 0.52
CA ILE A 62 -20.04 -12.30 1.54
C ILE A 62 -21.26 -11.36 1.60
N GLN A 63 -21.04 -10.05 1.63
CA GLN A 63 -22.14 -9.07 1.65
C GLN A 63 -23.03 -9.17 0.41
N ARG A 64 -22.43 -9.30 -0.78
CA ARG A 64 -23.17 -9.44 -2.04
C ARG A 64 -23.98 -10.72 -2.10
N ILE A 65 -23.38 -11.86 -1.71
CA ILE A 65 -24.06 -13.15 -1.67
C ILE A 65 -25.20 -13.10 -0.64
N ASN A 66 -24.95 -12.56 0.55
CA ASN A 66 -25.96 -12.42 1.58
C ASN A 66 -27.16 -11.59 1.08
N ALA A 67 -26.92 -10.47 0.38
CA ALA A 67 -28.00 -9.68 -0.18
C ALA A 67 -28.83 -10.46 -1.23
N ALA A 68 -28.17 -11.25 -2.08
CA ALA A 68 -28.85 -12.05 -3.09
C ALA A 68 -29.71 -13.18 -2.48
N VAL A 69 -29.16 -13.97 -1.55
CA VAL A 69 -29.88 -15.13 -0.98
C VAL A 69 -31.02 -14.72 -0.05
N ARG A 70 -30.96 -13.51 0.51
CA ARG A 70 -32.04 -12.95 1.33
C ARG A 70 -33.32 -12.71 0.53
N ALA A 71 -33.22 -12.40 -0.76
CA ALA A 71 -34.38 -12.29 -1.64
C ALA A 71 -35.09 -13.64 -1.81
N GLU A 72 -34.32 -14.73 -1.76
CA GLU A 72 -34.81 -16.12 -1.85
C GLU A 72 -35.21 -16.71 -0.47
N GLY A 73 -35.33 -15.86 0.57
CA GLY A 73 -35.74 -16.28 1.91
C GLY A 73 -34.67 -17.01 2.74
N LEU A 74 -33.44 -17.14 2.24
CA LEU A 74 -32.33 -17.79 2.94
C LEU A 74 -31.38 -16.77 3.59
N THR A 75 -30.63 -17.22 4.60
CA THR A 75 -29.49 -16.45 5.14
C THR A 75 -28.18 -16.94 4.52
N TYR A 76 -27.17 -16.07 4.45
CA TYR A 76 -25.83 -16.45 3.96
C TYR A 76 -25.27 -17.71 4.64
N SER A 77 -25.45 -17.85 5.97
CA SER A 77 -24.95 -19.01 6.70
C SER A 77 -25.64 -20.31 6.30
N GLN A 78 -26.96 -20.28 6.12
CA GLN A 78 -27.71 -21.46 5.66
C GLN A 78 -27.37 -21.82 4.22
N PHE A 79 -27.26 -20.82 3.34
CA PHE A 79 -26.88 -21.02 1.94
C PHE A 79 -25.47 -21.63 1.76
N ILE A 80 -24.51 -21.27 2.61
CA ILE A 80 -23.15 -21.84 2.57
C ILE A 80 -23.05 -23.18 3.29
N HIS A 81 -23.97 -23.46 4.23
CA HIS A 81 -24.00 -24.71 4.96
C HIS A 81 -24.69 -25.83 4.16
N GLY A 82 -25.71 -25.48 3.37
CA GLY A 82 -26.36 -26.38 2.42
C GLY A 82 -25.44 -26.78 1.28
#